data_AF-T1JNL6-F1
#
_entry.id   AF-T1JNL6-F1
#
_cell.length_a   1.000
_cell.length_b   1.000
_cell.length_c   1.000
_cell.angle_alpha   90.00
_cell.angle_beta   90.00
_cell.angle_gamma   90.00
#
_symmetry.space_group_name_H-M   'P 1'
#
loop_
_entity.id
_entity.type
_entity.pdbx_description
1 polymer ?
#
loop_
_entity_poly.entity_id
_entity_poly.type
_entity_poly.pdbx_seq_one_letter_code
_entity_poly.pdbx_strand_id
1 'polypeptide(L)'
;MILLPEMSQRLVDEEQFSTEPTRIGRTPCRIFKHDISVLKDAGYTIEQISKVFNVSSSTIFRLMKKFGLRKKDMPQLTDTALDEVVRKCSQQFPHWGVVMQHGHFKSQGINVPLIRLYEANRRVDPEGLCFRLRKVLKRRVYNVPGPQKLWHLDGNEN
;
A
#
# COMPACT_ATOMS: atom_id res chain seq x y z
N MET A 1 -43.38 8.23 -41.04
CA MET A 1 -42.00 7.82 -41.41
C MET A 1 -41.08 8.98 -41.07
N ILE A 2 -40.12 8.93 -40.15
CA ILE A 2 -39.60 7.86 -39.30
C ILE A 2 -39.31 8.49 -37.94
N LEU A 3 -39.86 7.87 -36.90
CA LEU A 3 -39.55 8.06 -35.49
C LEU A 3 -38.19 7.39 -35.23
N LEU A 4 -37.19 8.10 -34.71
CA LEU A 4 -36.04 7.47 -34.05
C LEU A 4 -35.72 8.21 -32.75
N PRO A 5 -36.33 7.79 -31.63
CA PRO A 5 -35.92 8.13 -30.28
C PRO A 5 -34.94 7.04 -29.81
N GLU A 6 -33.67 7.17 -30.19
CA GLU A 6 -32.62 6.19 -29.84
C GLU A 6 -31.42 6.87 -29.12
N MET A 7 -31.67 8.03 -28.50
CA MET A 7 -30.67 8.75 -27.69
C MET A 7 -31.08 8.87 -26.22
N SER A 8 -32.06 8.08 -25.78
CA SER A 8 -32.54 8.05 -24.39
C SER A 8 -32.31 6.71 -23.67
N GLN A 9 -31.74 5.70 -24.34
CA GLN A 9 -31.61 4.35 -23.79
C GLN A 9 -30.19 3.94 -23.37
N ARG A 10 -29.17 4.80 -23.51
CA ARG A 10 -27.80 4.51 -23.04
C ARG A 10 -27.41 5.16 -21.70
N LEU A 11 -28.39 5.59 -20.90
CA LEU A 11 -28.18 6.07 -19.52
C LEU A 11 -29.09 5.36 -18.51
N VAL A 12 -29.56 4.14 -18.82
CA VAL A 12 -30.47 3.38 -17.95
C VAL A 12 -29.79 2.16 -17.29
N ASP A 13 -28.55 1.82 -17.66
CA ASP A 13 -27.90 0.58 -17.22
C ASP A 13 -26.72 0.76 -16.24
N GLU A 14 -26.60 1.90 -15.55
CA GLU A 14 -25.71 2.03 -14.39
C GLU A 14 -26.50 1.73 -13.11
N GLU A 15 -26.48 0.44 -12.73
CA GLU A 15 -26.81 -0.13 -11.42
C GLU A 15 -27.33 0.88 -10.35
N GLN A 16 -28.63 1.16 -10.40
CA GLN A 16 -29.38 1.72 -9.27
C GLN A 16 -29.42 0.69 -8.13
N PHE A 17 -28.32 0.52 -7.41
CA PHE A 17 -28.35 -0.08 -6.08
C PHE A 17 -28.59 1.03 -5.06
N SER A 18 -29.82 1.54 -5.02
CA SER A 18 -30.34 2.17 -3.81
C SER A 18 -30.42 1.08 -2.75
N THR A 19 -29.77 1.27 -1.60
CA THR A 19 -30.28 0.56 -0.42
C THR A 19 -31.64 1.16 -0.12
N GLU A 20 -32.71 0.54 -0.63
CA GLU A 20 -34.07 0.85 -0.20
C GLU A 20 -34.11 0.89 1.33
N PRO A 21 -34.74 1.89 1.95
CA PRO A 21 -34.79 1.99 3.40
C PRO A 21 -35.47 0.74 3.96
N THR A 22 -34.72 -0.10 4.66
CA THR A 22 -35.27 -1.22 5.41
C THR A 22 -36.23 -0.69 6.47
N ARG A 23 -37.44 -1.25 6.55
CA ARG A 23 -38.53 -0.80 7.43
C ARG A 23 -38.23 -0.91 8.95
N ILE A 24 -37.07 -1.42 9.34
CA ILE A 24 -36.65 -1.64 10.73
C ILE A 24 -35.19 -1.17 10.90
N GLY A 25 -34.93 -0.37 11.93
CA GLY A 25 -33.59 0.10 12.30
C GLY A 25 -33.18 1.47 11.72
N ARG A 26 -31.90 1.84 11.90
CA ARG A 26 -31.34 3.10 11.39
C ARG A 26 -31.20 3.05 9.87
N THR A 27 -31.74 4.06 9.18
CA THR A 27 -31.64 4.17 7.72
C THR A 27 -30.17 4.19 7.26
N PRO A 28 -29.79 3.37 6.27
CA PRO A 28 -28.43 3.39 5.74
C PRO A 28 -28.13 4.75 5.09
N CYS A 29 -26.88 5.22 5.21
CA CYS A 29 -26.44 6.43 4.53
C CYS A 29 -26.56 6.23 3.00
N ARG A 30 -27.22 7.16 2.31
CA ARG A 30 -27.42 7.14 0.86
C ARG A 30 -26.14 7.62 0.16
N ILE A 31 -25.25 6.68 -0.14
CA ILE A 31 -23.99 6.94 -0.86
C ILE A 31 -23.91 5.94 -2.02
N PHE A 32 -23.79 6.44 -3.24
CA PHE A 32 -23.77 5.60 -4.44
C PHE A 32 -22.36 5.11 -4.77
N LYS A 33 -22.30 3.98 -5.48
CA LYS A 33 -21.05 3.40 -6.00
C LYS A 33 -20.30 4.39 -6.89
N HIS A 34 -21.02 5.07 -7.77
CA HIS A 34 -20.50 6.09 -8.69
C HIS A 34 -19.72 7.18 -7.94
N ASP A 35 -20.30 7.77 -6.89
CA ASP A 35 -19.68 8.89 -6.18
C ASP A 35 -18.35 8.49 -5.51
N ILE A 36 -18.31 7.29 -4.93
CA ILE A 36 -17.08 6.74 -4.35
C ILE A 36 -16.07 6.41 -5.46
N SER A 37 -16.51 5.91 -6.61
CA SER A 37 -15.62 5.59 -7.74
C SER A 37 -14.95 6.86 -8.28
N VAL A 38 -15.72 7.91 -8.55
CA VAL A 38 -15.21 9.19 -9.08
C VAL A 38 -14.15 9.79 -8.16
N LEU A 39 -14.42 9.86 -6.85
CA LEU A 39 -13.47 10.38 -5.88
C LEU A 39 -12.21 9.52 -5.77
N LYS A 40 -12.38 8.19 -5.83
CA LYS A 40 -11.25 7.26 -5.83
C LYS A 40 -10.40 7.39 -7.09
N ASP A 41 -11.03 7.60 -8.24
CA ASP A 41 -10.34 7.77 -9.52
C ASP A 41 -9.58 9.08 -9.58
N ALA A 42 -10.13 10.13 -8.97
CA ALA A 42 -9.46 11.40 -8.70
C ALA A 42 -8.33 11.31 -7.64
N GLY A 43 -8.10 10.15 -7.03
CA GLY A 43 -6.96 9.90 -6.13
C GLY A 43 -7.21 10.28 -4.66
N TYR A 44 -8.45 10.56 -4.26
CA TYR A 44 -8.76 10.87 -2.86
C TYR A 44 -8.51 9.66 -1.95
N THR A 45 -7.94 9.92 -0.77
CA THR A 45 -7.79 8.89 0.26
C THR A 45 -9.13 8.60 0.94
N ILE A 46 -9.24 7.43 1.59
CA ILE A 46 -10.46 7.05 2.32
C ILE A 46 -10.83 8.08 3.39
N GLU A 47 -9.83 8.67 4.06
CA GLU A 47 -10.03 9.71 5.08
C GLU A 47 -10.54 11.02 4.49
N GLN A 48 -10.12 11.37 3.27
CA GLN A 48 -10.63 12.55 2.59
C GLN A 48 -12.07 12.30 2.12
N ILE A 49 -12.34 11.11 1.55
CA ILE A 49 -13.69 10.71 1.13
C ILE A 49 -14.64 10.71 2.33
N SER A 50 -14.21 10.22 3.49
CA SER A 50 -15.04 10.19 4.71
C SER A 50 -15.40 11.60 5.19
N LYS A 51 -14.47 12.56 5.09
CA LYS A 51 -14.73 13.97 5.39
C LYS A 51 -15.71 14.59 4.42
N VAL A 52 -15.60 14.30 3.11
CA VAL A 52 -16.52 14.81 2.07
C VAL A 52 -17.96 14.37 2.33
N PHE A 53 -18.16 13.09 2.66
CA PHE A 53 -19.50 12.56 2.96
C PHE A 53 -19.93 12.75 4.42
N ASN A 54 -19.09 13.35 5.27
CA ASN A 54 -19.31 13.50 6.71
C ASN A 54 -19.72 12.18 7.41
N VAL A 55 -19.00 11.10 7.11
CA VAL A 55 -19.20 9.78 7.72
C VAL A 55 -17.89 9.24 8.27
N SER A 56 -17.97 8.18 9.07
CA SER A 56 -16.77 7.49 9.53
C SER A 56 -16.01 6.84 8.37
N SER A 57 -14.68 6.78 8.44
CA SER A 57 -13.84 6.04 7.49
C SER A 57 -14.25 4.57 7.38
N SER A 58 -14.73 3.98 8.49
CA SER A 58 -15.27 2.62 8.53
C SER A 58 -16.51 2.46 7.64
N THR A 59 -17.37 3.47 7.56
CA THR A 59 -18.55 3.47 6.67
C THR A 59 -18.11 3.43 5.21
N ILE A 60 -17.17 4.28 4.82
CA ILE A 60 -16.63 4.30 3.44
C ILE A 60 -15.93 2.97 3.12
N PHE A 61 -15.10 2.46 4.03
CA PHE A 61 -14.43 1.16 3.83
C PHE A 61 -15.43 0.01 3.64
N ARG A 62 -16.49 -0.04 4.46
CA ARG A 62 -17.56 -1.03 4.32
C ARG A 62 -18.28 -0.92 2.97
N LEU A 63 -18.58 0.30 2.52
CA LEU A 63 -19.21 0.53 1.22
C LEU A 63 -18.28 0.15 0.06
N MET A 64 -17.01 0.52 0.13
CA MET A 64 -16.00 0.12 -0.87
C MET A 64 -15.89 -1.40 -0.97
N LYS A 65 -15.87 -2.12 0.16
CA LYS A 65 -15.88 -3.58 0.17
C LYS A 65 -17.16 -4.15 -0.46
N LYS A 66 -18.32 -3.58 -0.14
CA LYS A 66 -19.62 -3.98 -0.69
C LYS A 66 -19.69 -3.78 -2.21
N PHE A 67 -19.17 -2.65 -2.71
CA PHE A 67 -19.16 -2.32 -4.14
C PHE A 67 -18.00 -2.95 -4.91
N GLY A 68 -17.14 -3.76 -4.27
CA GLY A 68 -15.97 -4.35 -4.92
C GLY A 68 -14.87 -3.34 -5.29
N LEU A 69 -14.95 -2.10 -4.78
CA LEU A 69 -13.98 -1.03 -5.00
C LEU A 69 -12.72 -1.28 -4.16
N ARG A 70 -11.93 -2.30 -4.49
CA ARG A 70 -10.64 -2.56 -3.85
C ARG A 70 -9.68 -1.39 -4.09
N LYS A 71 -8.68 -1.23 -3.21
CA LYS A 71 -7.53 -0.33 -3.43
C LYS A 71 -7.06 -0.57 -4.86
N LYS A 72 -6.92 0.49 -5.68
CA LYS A 72 -6.44 0.37 -7.08
C LYS A 72 -5.30 -0.63 -7.08
N ASP A 73 -5.36 -1.64 -7.94
CA ASP A 73 -4.17 -2.40 -8.30
C ASP A 73 -3.15 -1.34 -8.66
N MET A 74 -2.16 -1.16 -7.80
CA MET A 74 -1.16 -0.16 -8.10
C MET A 74 -0.58 -0.53 -9.45
N PRO A 75 -0.36 0.46 -10.33
CA PRO A 75 0.21 0.19 -11.63
C PRO A 75 1.40 -0.71 -11.41
N GLN A 76 1.30 -1.95 -11.90
CA GLN A 76 2.31 -2.95 -11.64
C GLN A 76 3.56 -2.47 -12.35
N LEU A 77 4.50 -1.90 -11.59
CA LEU A 77 5.78 -1.54 -12.14
C LEU A 77 6.37 -2.84 -12.70
N THR A 78 6.72 -2.80 -13.99
CA THR A 78 7.35 -3.94 -14.65
C THR A 78 8.67 -4.23 -13.95
N ASP A 79 9.05 -5.50 -13.92
CA ASP A 79 10.30 -5.91 -13.25
C ASP A 79 11.51 -5.18 -13.84
N THR A 80 11.51 -4.91 -15.15
CA THR A 80 12.57 -4.15 -15.83
C THR A 80 12.66 -2.70 -15.36
N ALA A 81 11.53 -2.00 -15.24
CA ALA A 81 11.50 -0.62 -14.77
C ALA A 81 11.92 -0.52 -13.29
N LEU A 82 11.51 -1.49 -12.47
CA LEU A 82 11.93 -1.57 -11.08
C LEU A 82 13.46 -1.77 -10.96
N ASP A 83 14.04 -2.64 -11.79
CA ASP A 83 15.49 -2.90 -11.78
C ASP A 83 16.30 -1.67 -12.17
N GLU A 84 15.83 -0.89 -13.14
CA GLU A 84 16.51 0.35 -13.54
C GLU A 84 16.52 1.38 -12.41
N VAL A 85 15.39 1.55 -11.71
CA VAL A 85 15.28 2.46 -10.57
C VAL A 85 16.16 1.99 -9.41
N VAL A 86 16.16 0.67 -9.13
CA VAL A 86 17.03 0.07 -8.12
C VAL A 86 18.51 0.25 -8.48
N ARG A 87 18.89 0.04 -9.75
CA ARG A 87 20.27 0.22 -10.22
C ARG A 87 20.74 1.66 -10.02
N LYS A 88 19.92 2.64 -10.42
CA LYS A 88 20.22 4.07 -10.21
C LYS A 88 20.36 4.40 -8.72
N CYS A 89 19.45 3.90 -7.89
CA CYS A 89 19.48 4.12 -6.45
C CYS A 89 20.73 3.51 -5.80
N SER A 90 21.11 2.28 -6.18
CA SER A 90 22.32 1.62 -5.67
C SER A 90 23.60 2.32 -6.12
N GLN A 91 23.65 2.89 -7.32
CA GLN A 91 24.78 3.71 -7.78
C GLN A 91 24.90 5.03 -7.00
N GLN A 92 23.77 5.69 -6.75
CA GLN A 92 23.74 6.94 -6.00
C GLN A 92 24.03 6.74 -4.50
N PHE A 93 23.57 5.63 -3.93
CA PHE A 93 23.68 5.33 -2.50
C PHE A 93 24.20 3.90 -2.25
N PRO A 94 25.51 3.64 -2.42
CA PRO A 94 26.09 2.28 -2.36
C PRO A 94 25.89 1.54 -1.02
N HIS A 95 25.74 2.29 0.07
CA HIS A 95 25.60 1.75 1.42
C HIS A 95 24.16 1.56 1.87
N TRP A 96 23.17 2.00 1.08
CA TRP A 96 21.77 1.86 1.47
C TRP A 96 21.30 0.41 1.38
N GLY A 97 20.67 -0.07 2.46
CA GLY A 97 19.96 -1.34 2.46
C GLY A 97 18.58 -1.23 1.83
N VAL A 98 17.95 -2.38 1.59
CA VAL A 98 16.63 -2.51 0.95
C VAL A 98 15.55 -1.69 1.67
N VAL A 99 15.61 -1.60 3.01
CA VAL A 99 14.65 -0.81 3.81
C VAL A 99 14.78 0.70 3.54
N MET A 100 16.02 1.20 3.38
CA MET A 100 16.26 2.61 3.07
C MET A 100 15.79 2.95 1.65
N GLN A 101 16.10 2.08 0.69
CA GLN A 101 15.60 2.20 -0.68
C GLN A 101 14.07 2.19 -0.73
N HIS A 102 13.43 1.31 0.07
CA HIS A 102 11.96 1.24 0.16
C HIS A 102 11.34 2.55 0.64
N GLY A 103 11.90 3.14 1.69
CA GLY A 103 11.46 4.45 2.19
C GLY A 103 11.66 5.57 1.17
N HIS A 104 12.79 5.55 0.46
CA HIS A 104 13.08 6.51 -0.61
C HIS A 104 12.08 6.38 -1.77
N PHE A 105 11.79 5.18 -2.23
CA PHE A 105 10.80 4.97 -3.29
C PHE A 105 9.40 5.41 -2.86
N LYS A 106 9.03 5.13 -1.63
CA LYS A 106 7.76 5.58 -1.06
C LYS A 106 7.64 7.10 -1.03
N SER A 107 8.73 7.83 -0.74
CA SER A 107 8.72 9.31 -0.76
C SER A 107 8.64 9.87 -2.18
N GLN A 108 9.11 9.12 -3.19
CA GLN A 108 8.94 9.45 -4.61
C GLN A 108 7.58 9.01 -5.18
N GLY A 109 6.65 8.50 -4.35
CA GLY A 109 5.35 7.98 -4.79
C GLY A 109 5.40 6.59 -5.42
N ILE A 110 6.57 5.97 -5.48
CA ILE A 110 6.78 4.60 -5.96
C ILE A 110 6.53 3.65 -4.79
N ASN A 111 5.32 3.12 -4.71
CA ASN A 111 4.98 2.15 -3.67
C ASN A 111 5.17 0.74 -4.26
N VAL A 112 6.14 0.00 -3.74
CA VAL A 112 6.47 -1.36 -4.20
C VAL A 112 6.47 -2.28 -2.98
N PRO A 113 5.91 -3.50 -3.07
CA PRO A 113 6.02 -4.48 -1.99
C PRO A 113 7.48 -4.77 -1.65
N LEU A 114 7.81 -4.84 -0.36
CA LEU A 114 9.20 -5.03 0.07
C LEU A 114 9.82 -6.31 -0.52
N ILE A 115 9.04 -7.37 -0.68
CA ILE A 115 9.46 -8.63 -1.31
C ILE A 115 9.93 -8.45 -2.76
N ARG A 116 9.18 -7.69 -3.58
CA ARG A 116 9.56 -7.41 -4.98
C ARG A 116 10.83 -6.56 -5.04
N LEU A 117 11.00 -5.64 -4.09
CA LEU A 117 12.22 -4.85 -4.00
C LEU A 117 13.44 -5.70 -3.62
N TYR A 118 13.27 -6.69 -2.74
CA TYR A 118 14.32 -7.68 -2.46
C TYR A 118 14.68 -8.49 -3.70
N GLU A 119 13.70 -8.96 -4.46
CA GLU A 119 13.92 -9.71 -5.70
C GLU A 119 14.63 -8.86 -6.76
N ALA A 120 14.23 -7.60 -6.93
CA ALA A 120 14.92 -6.66 -7.81
C ALA A 120 16.37 -6.42 -7.37
N ASN A 121 16.62 -6.18 -6.08
CA ASN A 121 17.99 -6.06 -5.55
C ASN A 121 18.82 -7.32 -5.78
N ARG A 122 18.22 -8.50 -5.61
CA ARG A 122 18.90 -9.78 -5.85
C ARG A 122 19.25 -9.98 -7.32
N ARG A 123 18.43 -9.47 -8.25
CA ARG A 123 18.68 -9.52 -9.70
C ARG A 123 19.72 -8.48 -10.15
N VAL A 124 19.74 -7.29 -9.54
CA VAL A 124 20.61 -6.16 -9.90
C VAL A 124 22.00 -6.24 -9.25
N ASP A 125 22.06 -6.55 -7.95
CA ASP A 125 23.28 -6.52 -7.12
C ASP A 125 23.20 -7.61 -6.03
N PRO A 126 23.38 -8.90 -6.40
CA PRO A 126 23.31 -10.00 -5.45
C PRO A 126 24.42 -9.93 -4.40
N GLU A 127 25.63 -9.50 -4.79
CA GLU A 127 26.78 -9.41 -3.90
C GLU A 127 26.58 -8.31 -2.86
N GLY A 128 26.27 -7.08 -3.29
CA GLY A 128 26.05 -5.97 -2.37
C GLY A 128 24.86 -6.23 -1.44
N LEU A 129 23.81 -6.91 -1.92
CA LEU A 129 22.72 -7.36 -1.06
C LEU A 129 23.24 -8.30 0.04
N CYS A 130 24.01 -9.32 -0.31
CA CYS A 130 24.63 -10.24 0.64
C CYS A 130 25.56 -9.54 1.64
N PHE A 131 26.42 -8.62 1.18
CA PHE A 131 27.30 -7.85 2.05
C PHE A 131 26.52 -7.00 3.05
N ARG A 132 25.45 -6.34 2.61
CA ARG A 132 24.59 -5.52 3.48
C ARG A 132 23.81 -6.37 4.49
N LEU A 133 23.33 -7.55 4.09
CA LEU A 133 22.68 -8.51 5.00
C LEU A 133 23.68 -9.10 6.02
N ARG A 134 24.92 -9.36 5.61
CA ARG A 134 25.97 -9.92 6.49
C ARG A 134 26.44 -8.94 7.56
N LYS A 135 26.37 -7.63 7.30
CA LYS A 135 26.69 -6.57 8.27
C LYS A 135 25.65 -6.41 9.38
N VAL A 136 24.51 -7.10 9.31
CA VAL A 136 23.53 -7.09 10.40
C VAL A 136 24.18 -7.72 11.64
N LEU A 137 24.28 -6.93 12.70
CA LEU A 137 24.85 -7.37 13.98
C LEU A 137 24.15 -8.66 14.43
N LYS A 138 24.93 -9.73 14.56
CA LYS A 138 24.42 -10.95 15.18
C LYS A 138 24.18 -10.66 16.66
N ARG A 139 22.96 -10.90 17.15
CA ARG A 139 22.71 -10.91 18.59
C ARG A 139 23.65 -11.94 19.23
N ARG A 140 24.42 -11.50 20.23
CA ARG A 140 25.27 -12.40 21.00
C ARG A 140 24.36 -13.26 21.86
N VAL A 141 24.48 -14.58 21.72
CA VAL A 141 23.83 -15.54 22.61
C VAL A 141 24.84 -15.87 23.70
N TYR A 142 24.58 -15.37 24.90
CA TYR A 142 25.42 -15.67 26.05
C TYR A 142 24.91 -16.94 26.73
N ASN A 143 25.74 -17.97 26.76
CA ASN A 143 25.49 -19.15 27.58
C ASN A 143 26.25 -18.97 28.90
N VAL A 144 25.54 -18.69 29.99
CA VAL A 144 26.14 -18.51 31.31
C VAL A 144 25.63 -19.58 32.28
N PRO A 145 26.47 -20.07 33.21
CA PRO A 145 26.08 -21.13 34.16
C PRO A 145 25.01 -20.70 35.18
N GLY A 146 24.64 -19.42 35.26
CA GLY A 146 23.66 -18.93 36.22
C GLY A 146 23.21 -17.48 35.98
N PRO A 147 22.06 -17.07 36.56
CA PRO A 147 21.34 -15.84 36.22
C PRO A 147 22.08 -14.52 36.52
N GLN A 148 23.10 -14.52 37.40
CA GLN A 148 23.84 -13.31 37.78
C GLN A 148 25.20 -13.14 37.08
N LYS A 149 25.62 -14.11 36.24
CA LYS A 149 26.95 -14.08 35.60
C LYS A 149 27.10 -13.04 34.49
N LEU A 150 25.99 -12.53 33.95
CA LEU A 150 25.99 -11.55 32.85
C LEU A 150 26.26 -10.11 33.29
N TRP A 151 26.11 -9.81 34.58
CA TRP A 151 26.09 -8.44 35.11
C TRP A 151 27.43 -7.70 34.97
N HIS A 152 28.55 -8.42 34.84
CA HIS A 152 29.89 -7.82 34.75
C HIS A 152 30.38 -7.61 33.30
N LEU A 153 29.59 -7.95 32.29
CA LEU A 153 29.98 -7.84 30.87
C LEU A 153 29.82 -6.42 30.28
N ASP A 154 29.32 -5.46 31.05
CA ASP A 154 29.15 -4.05 30.65
C ASP A 154 30.23 -3.12 31.25
N GLY A 155 31.30 -3.70 31.81
CA GLY A 155 32.46 -2.96 32.28
C GLY A 155 33.27 -2.39 31.10
N ASN A 156 32.93 -1.18 30.67
CA ASN A 156 33.76 -0.39 29.79
C ASN A 156 34.94 0.19 30.59
N GLU A 157 35.95 -0.63 30.86
CA GLU A 157 37.21 -0.20 31.46
C GLU A 157 38.10 0.38 30.34
N ASN A 158 38.41 1.68 30.43
CA ASN A 158 39.33 2.39 29.53
C ASN A 158 40.78 1.98 29.79
#